data_AF-A0A2N2MZ92-F1
#
_entry.id   AF-A0A2N2MZ92-F1
#
_cell.length_a   1.000
_cell.length_b   1.000
_cell.length_c   1.000
_cell.angle_alpha   90.00
_cell.angle_beta   90.00
_cell.angle_gamma   90.00
#
_symmetry.space_group_name_H-M   'P 1'
#
loop_
_entity.id
_entity.type
_entity.pdbx_description
1 polymer ?
#
loop_
_entity_poly.entity_id
_entity_poly.type
_entity_poly.pdbx_seq_one_letter_code
_entity_poly.pdbx_strand_id
1 'polypeptide(L)'
;MLLKKQHKITLLIFSVIAILIGVFISFRLPDLQMKTSQALAWFRMSLKPAGSLPTAEAKTIDQQSFWLPGLMSSDAEFIGISSLSTPPQTKLELPISIVLPAPAFNPQQDYQDWNNCGPATLALGLRYWGWQGDQFTISDLIRPKRSDKNVNIEELAGYVNQSTDELQAEVRMGGNVAALEGLIAAGYPVIIEEAFTVEKSAWPGDDLWAGHYILLTGYDRQSQLFTAQDSYHGPDRQLAYSDVATAWQAFNHVYLVIFPTGDQPKIQQLLGTDWPLADNLMQTAAALQRLVISEQTNAFAWFNLGSSLTALEEYASAVQAFDKARALGLPARMLRYQFGPLVAAYHTGNQKDLNQLADYALQITPDSEEALLWKGWAYELAGDHLSAISLFNKALEANPGYQEAQKALTSVRP
;
A
#
# COMPACT_ATOMS: atom_id res chain seq x y z
N MET A 1 4.86 -54.71 26.81
CA MET A 1 3.44 -54.41 27.12
C MET A 1 2.83 -53.68 25.92
N LEU A 2 2.33 -54.44 24.95
CA LEU A 2 1.80 -53.93 23.68
C LEU A 2 0.37 -53.44 23.91
N LEU A 3 0.15 -52.12 23.86
CA LEU A 3 -1.21 -51.55 23.77
C LEU A 3 -1.94 -52.22 22.60
N LYS A 4 -3.04 -52.95 22.90
CA LYS A 4 -3.88 -53.67 21.93
C LYS A 4 -4.25 -52.69 20.80
N LYS A 5 -4.18 -53.14 19.54
CA LYS A 5 -4.43 -52.34 18.31
C LYS A 5 -5.65 -51.42 18.39
N GLN A 6 -6.71 -51.84 19.08
CA GLN A 6 -7.91 -51.03 19.33
C GLN A 6 -7.64 -49.78 20.17
N HIS A 7 -6.81 -49.84 21.23
CA HIS A 7 -6.46 -48.67 22.04
C HIS A 7 -5.67 -47.64 21.24
N LYS A 8 -4.82 -48.06 20.28
CA LYS A 8 -4.10 -47.14 19.38
C LYS A 8 -5.05 -46.40 18.43
N ILE A 9 -6.07 -47.09 17.91
CA ILE A 9 -7.10 -46.49 17.04
C ILE A 9 -7.95 -45.51 17.84
N THR A 10 -8.38 -45.89 19.05
CA THR A 10 -9.14 -45.00 19.94
C THR A 10 -8.34 -43.76 20.32
N LEU A 11 -7.05 -43.92 20.66
CA LEU A 11 -6.17 -42.78 20.97
C LEU A 11 -6.00 -41.86 19.77
N LEU A 12 -5.82 -42.41 18.56
CA LEU A 12 -5.73 -41.64 17.31
C LEU A 12 -7.02 -40.85 17.06
N ILE A 13 -8.19 -41.48 17.22
CA ILE A 13 -9.49 -40.81 17.05
C ILE A 13 -9.65 -39.68 18.06
N PHE A 14 -9.32 -39.89 19.34
CA PHE A 14 -9.37 -38.83 20.35
C PHE A 14 -8.37 -37.70 20.05
N SER A 15 -7.17 -38.02 19.56
CA SER A 15 -6.21 -37.01 19.12
C SER A 15 -6.72 -36.19 17.94
N VAL A 16 -7.33 -36.83 16.94
CA VAL A 16 -7.94 -36.14 15.80
C VAL A 16 -9.11 -35.26 16.25
N ILE A 17 -10.00 -35.78 17.12
CA ILE A 17 -11.12 -35.01 17.66
C ILE A 17 -10.61 -33.84 18.51
N ALA A 18 -9.58 -34.03 19.34
CA ALA A 18 -8.99 -32.94 20.12
C ALA A 18 -8.32 -31.88 19.23
N ILE A 19 -7.68 -32.30 18.14
CA ILE A 19 -7.16 -31.37 17.11
C ILE A 19 -8.31 -30.61 16.45
N LEU A 20 -9.39 -31.29 16.05
CA LEU A 20 -10.56 -30.66 15.44
C LEU A 20 -11.27 -29.69 16.40
N ILE A 21 -11.40 -30.04 17.68
CA ILE A 21 -11.94 -29.16 18.73
C ILE A 21 -11.00 -27.99 18.97
N GLY A 22 -9.69 -28.21 19.03
CA GLY A 22 -8.69 -27.15 19.16
C GLY A 22 -8.74 -26.18 17.98
N VAL A 23 -8.87 -26.69 16.76
CA VAL A 23 -9.07 -25.91 15.53
C VAL A 23 -10.40 -25.15 15.57
N PHE A 24 -11.48 -25.79 16.03
CA PHE A 24 -12.79 -25.13 16.16
C PHE A 24 -12.78 -24.00 17.20
N ILE A 25 -12.13 -24.22 18.35
CA ILE A 25 -11.95 -23.20 19.40
C ILE A 25 -11.03 -22.08 18.91
N SER A 26 -9.98 -22.39 18.13
CA SER A 26 -9.13 -21.36 17.54
C SER A 26 -9.91 -20.42 16.64
N PHE A 27 -10.90 -20.89 15.89
CA PHE A 27 -11.75 -20.01 15.09
C PHE A 27 -12.68 -19.10 15.91
N ARG A 28 -12.80 -19.28 17.22
CA ARG A 28 -13.66 -18.47 18.10
C ARG A 28 -12.92 -17.45 18.97
N LEU A 29 -11.60 -17.54 19.06
CA LEU A 29 -10.76 -16.66 19.90
C LEU A 29 -9.74 -15.93 19.02
N PRO A 30 -9.82 -14.60 18.87
CA PRO A 30 -8.96 -13.87 17.93
C PRO A 30 -7.46 -14.03 18.18
N ASP A 31 -7.01 -14.05 19.44
CA ASP A 31 -5.60 -14.28 19.78
C ASP A 31 -5.10 -15.66 19.36
N LEU A 32 -6.00 -16.66 19.40
CA LEU A 32 -5.69 -18.02 18.99
C LEU A 32 -5.68 -18.12 17.46
N GLN A 33 -6.58 -17.43 16.76
CA GLN A 33 -6.53 -17.29 15.29
C GLN A 33 -5.18 -16.70 14.84
N MET A 34 -4.77 -15.58 15.42
CA MET A 34 -3.49 -14.93 15.09
C MET A 34 -2.30 -15.88 15.29
N LYS A 35 -2.22 -16.55 16.45
CA LYS A 35 -1.16 -17.53 16.74
C LYS A 35 -1.17 -18.70 15.77
N THR A 36 -2.35 -19.20 15.40
CA THR A 36 -2.46 -20.28 14.41
C THR A 36 -2.01 -19.83 13.02
N SER A 37 -2.38 -18.62 12.58
CA SER A 37 -1.95 -18.07 11.29
C SER A 37 -0.44 -17.86 11.23
N GLN A 38 0.17 -17.36 12.31
CA GLN A 38 1.64 -17.25 12.42
C GLN A 38 2.32 -18.62 12.37
N ALA A 39 1.82 -19.61 13.12
CA ALA A 39 2.38 -20.96 13.12
C ALA A 39 2.27 -21.64 11.74
N LEU A 40 1.14 -21.47 11.06
CA LEU A 40 0.92 -21.96 9.70
C LEU A 40 1.86 -21.28 8.69
N ALA A 41 2.02 -19.95 8.79
CA ALA A 41 2.96 -19.21 7.95
C ALA A 41 4.40 -19.73 8.15
N TRP A 42 4.82 -19.89 9.41
CA TRP A 42 6.13 -20.42 9.76
C TRP A 42 6.37 -21.82 9.19
N PHE A 43 5.39 -22.73 9.37
CA PHE A 43 5.47 -24.10 8.87
C PHE A 43 5.55 -24.14 7.35
N ARG A 44 4.64 -23.44 6.66
CA ARG A 44 4.61 -23.37 5.19
C ARG A 44 5.91 -22.84 4.61
N MET A 45 6.43 -21.76 5.18
CA MET A 45 7.67 -21.12 4.72
C MET A 45 8.92 -21.92 5.07
N SER A 46 8.86 -22.75 6.13
CA SER A 46 9.93 -23.71 6.42
C SER A 46 9.99 -24.85 5.39
N LEU A 47 8.84 -25.29 4.87
CA LEU A 47 8.78 -26.36 3.87
C LEU A 47 9.07 -25.86 2.45
N LYS A 48 8.54 -24.69 2.11
CA LYS A 48 8.71 -24.05 0.80
C LYS A 48 8.96 -22.56 1.00
N PRO A 49 10.22 -22.16 1.29
CA PRO A 49 10.58 -20.75 1.40
C PRO A 49 10.16 -19.99 0.15
N ALA A 50 9.64 -18.77 0.31
CA ALA A 50 9.52 -17.89 -0.84
C ALA A 50 10.93 -17.45 -1.24
N GLY A 51 11.24 -17.56 -2.54
CA GLY A 51 12.44 -16.94 -3.09
C GLY A 51 12.27 -15.42 -3.19
N SER A 52 13.16 -14.79 -3.94
CA SER A 52 12.95 -13.41 -4.38
C SER A 52 11.67 -13.30 -5.20
N LEU A 53 11.08 -12.09 -5.21
CA LEU A 53 9.97 -11.78 -6.11
C LEU A 53 10.36 -12.16 -7.55
N PRO A 54 9.57 -13.00 -8.27
CA PRO A 54 9.99 -13.57 -9.54
C PRO A 54 10.34 -12.48 -10.55
N THR A 55 11.47 -12.61 -11.24
CA THR A 55 11.83 -11.71 -12.34
C THR A 55 11.20 -12.21 -13.63
N ALA A 56 10.79 -11.29 -14.50
CA ALA A 56 10.39 -11.66 -15.86
C ALA A 56 11.56 -12.37 -16.59
N GLU A 57 11.22 -13.24 -17.54
CA GLU A 57 12.24 -13.83 -18.41
C GLU A 57 12.98 -12.72 -19.16
N ALA A 58 14.31 -12.82 -19.22
CA ALA A 58 15.16 -11.80 -19.83
C ALA A 58 14.79 -11.60 -21.32
N LYS A 59 13.95 -10.60 -21.59
CA LYS A 59 13.87 -9.98 -22.91
C LYS A 59 15.00 -8.96 -22.97
N THR A 60 15.76 -8.96 -24.05
CA THR A 60 16.74 -7.90 -24.34
C THR A 60 16.00 -6.57 -24.42
N ILE A 61 16.16 -5.74 -23.40
CA ILE A 61 15.52 -4.43 -23.30
C ILE A 61 16.31 -3.46 -24.18
N ASP A 62 15.69 -2.94 -25.23
CA ASP A 62 16.20 -1.76 -25.92
C ASP A 62 15.90 -0.53 -25.06
N GLN A 63 16.93 -0.01 -24.39
CA GLN A 63 16.84 1.18 -23.53
C GLN A 63 16.32 2.42 -24.27
N GLN A 64 16.34 2.44 -25.62
CA GLN A 64 15.78 3.55 -26.40
C GLN A 64 14.25 3.51 -26.50
N SER A 65 13.62 2.35 -26.28
CA SER A 65 12.16 2.18 -26.36
C SER A 65 11.42 2.45 -25.04
N PHE A 66 12.16 2.67 -23.95
CA PHE A 66 11.63 2.88 -22.60
C PHE A 66 11.04 4.28 -22.37
N TRP A 67 11.35 5.24 -23.25
CA TRP A 67 10.92 6.62 -23.11
C TRP A 67 9.54 6.79 -23.71
N LEU A 68 8.54 7.14 -22.90
CA LEU A 68 7.34 7.78 -23.42
C LEU A 68 7.78 9.11 -24.03
N PRO A 69 7.85 9.25 -25.37
CA PRO A 69 8.37 10.47 -25.98
C PRO A 69 7.53 11.68 -25.54
N GLY A 70 6.22 11.44 -25.31
CA GLY A 70 5.23 12.41 -24.82
C GLY A 70 5.40 12.91 -23.38
N LEU A 71 6.03 12.16 -22.48
CA LEU A 71 6.26 12.61 -21.09
C LEU A 71 7.54 13.46 -20.97
N MET A 72 8.50 13.24 -21.88
CA MET A 72 9.67 14.09 -22.01
C MET A 72 9.44 15.27 -22.97
N SER A 73 8.46 15.15 -23.89
CA SER A 73 8.00 16.24 -24.76
C SER A 73 6.80 16.98 -24.15
N SER A 74 7.04 17.68 -23.05
CA SER A 74 6.48 19.03 -23.03
C SER A 74 7.59 19.93 -23.54
N ASP A 75 7.40 20.40 -24.77
CA ASP A 75 7.77 21.76 -25.12
C ASP A 75 6.97 22.73 -24.20
N ALA A 76 7.18 22.64 -22.88
CA ALA A 76 7.26 23.84 -22.09
C ALA A 76 8.54 24.49 -22.59
N GLU A 77 8.37 25.40 -23.55
CA GLU A 77 9.41 26.26 -24.03
C GLU A 77 10.36 26.56 -22.88
N PHE A 78 11.60 26.11 -23.01
CA PHE A 78 12.72 26.89 -22.50
C PHE A 78 12.65 28.23 -23.24
N ILE A 79 11.71 29.10 -22.85
CA ILE A 79 11.80 30.52 -23.14
C ILE A 79 13.08 30.91 -22.43
N GLY A 80 14.10 31.17 -23.25
CA GLY A 80 15.34 31.76 -22.82
C GLY A 80 15.02 32.89 -21.86
N ILE A 81 15.62 32.83 -20.69
CA ILE A 81 15.45 33.79 -19.62
C ILE A 81 15.99 35.13 -20.15
N SER A 82 15.12 35.91 -20.77
CA SER A 82 15.35 37.30 -21.10
C SER A 82 14.11 38.08 -20.72
N SER A 83 14.19 38.64 -19.50
CA SER A 83 13.44 39.81 -19.04
C SER A 83 11.97 39.91 -19.47
N LEU A 84 11.11 39.13 -18.81
CA LEU A 84 9.77 39.62 -18.49
C LEU A 84 9.67 39.65 -16.97
N SER A 85 9.60 40.87 -16.45
CA SER A 85 9.35 41.14 -15.04
C SER A 85 7.95 40.63 -14.68
N THR A 86 7.86 39.38 -14.24
CA THR A 86 6.73 38.88 -13.49
C THR A 86 6.60 39.76 -12.24
N PRO A 87 5.39 40.24 -11.87
CA PRO A 87 5.20 40.79 -10.53
C PRO A 87 5.69 39.75 -9.54
N PRO A 88 6.37 40.12 -8.45
CA PRO A 88 6.82 39.15 -7.47
C PRO A 88 5.58 38.46 -6.91
N GLN A 89 5.30 37.24 -7.37
CA GLN A 89 4.54 36.31 -6.57
C GLN A 89 5.44 36.05 -5.37
N THR A 90 5.14 36.74 -4.27
CA THR A 90 5.73 36.47 -2.97
C THR A 90 5.46 35.01 -2.69
N LYS A 91 6.44 34.14 -2.98
CA LYS A 91 6.45 32.76 -2.57
C LYS A 91 6.32 32.83 -1.06
N LEU A 92 5.11 32.59 -0.54
CA LEU A 92 4.81 32.79 0.88
C LEU A 92 5.83 31.94 1.64
N GLU A 93 6.74 32.59 2.36
CA GLU A 93 7.79 31.86 3.07
C GLU A 93 7.12 31.06 4.17
N LEU A 94 7.21 29.73 4.08
CA LEU A 94 6.66 28.85 5.09
C LEU A 94 7.32 29.15 6.44
N PRO A 95 6.54 29.14 7.55
CA PRO A 95 7.08 29.29 8.89
C PRO A 95 8.24 28.32 9.16
N ILE A 96 9.19 28.72 10.02
CA ILE A 96 10.36 27.90 10.36
C ILE A 96 9.92 26.58 10.99
N SER A 97 8.90 26.61 11.85
CA SER A 97 8.40 25.44 12.55
C SER A 97 6.89 25.56 12.77
N ILE A 98 6.18 24.45 12.63
CA ILE A 98 4.74 24.33 12.87
C ILE A 98 4.50 23.04 13.66
N VAL A 99 3.66 23.12 14.68
CA VAL A 99 3.10 21.94 15.36
C VAL A 99 1.60 22.15 15.45
N LEU A 100 0.84 21.30 14.75
CA LEU A 100 -0.62 21.27 14.80
C LEU A 100 -1.07 20.61 16.11
N PRO A 101 -2.25 20.98 16.64
CA PRO A 101 -2.81 20.34 17.83
C PRO A 101 -3.28 18.92 17.51
N ALA A 102 -2.38 17.95 17.55
CA ALA A 102 -2.71 16.54 17.37
C ALA A 102 -3.76 16.09 18.41
N PRO A 103 -4.66 15.16 18.08
CA PRO A 103 -5.60 14.62 19.05
C PRO A 103 -4.85 13.93 20.19
N ALA A 104 -5.42 13.99 21.40
CA ALA A 104 -4.82 13.33 22.56
C ALA A 104 -4.67 11.83 22.31
N PHE A 105 -3.45 11.32 22.43
CA PHE A 105 -3.15 9.90 22.25
C PHE A 105 -3.62 9.09 23.46
N ASN A 106 -4.49 8.12 23.21
CA ASN A 106 -5.02 7.17 24.17
C ASN A 106 -4.35 5.79 23.93
N PRO A 107 -3.43 5.35 24.81
CA PRO A 107 -2.74 4.06 24.64
C PRO A 107 -3.66 2.84 24.54
N GLN A 108 -4.90 2.91 25.05
CA GLN A 108 -5.85 1.81 24.97
C GLN A 108 -6.61 1.77 23.64
N GLN A 109 -6.58 2.85 22.85
CA GLN A 109 -7.36 3.01 21.61
C GLN A 109 -6.50 3.22 20.38
N ASP A 110 -5.38 3.92 20.51
CA ASP A 110 -4.62 4.46 19.38
C ASP A 110 -3.38 3.62 19.02
N TYR A 111 -2.93 2.75 19.93
CA TYR A 111 -2.00 1.69 19.53
C TYR A 111 -2.71 0.72 18.58
N GLN A 112 -2.11 0.46 17.43
CA GLN A 112 -2.72 -0.37 16.40
C GLN A 112 -2.97 -1.79 16.91
N ASP A 113 -4.11 -2.34 16.54
CA ASP A 113 -4.35 -3.77 16.61
C ASP A 113 -3.66 -4.50 15.45
N TRP A 114 -3.71 -5.83 15.44
CA TRP A 114 -3.11 -6.69 14.43
C TRP A 114 -3.53 -6.31 12.99
N ASN A 115 -2.52 -5.92 12.19
CA ASN A 115 -2.64 -5.39 10.82
C ASN A 115 -3.58 -4.18 10.69
N ASN A 116 -3.64 -3.31 11.71
CA ASN A 116 -4.57 -2.17 11.74
C ASN A 116 -3.88 -0.79 11.68
N CYS A 117 -2.63 -0.73 11.18
CA CYS A 117 -1.88 0.53 11.07
C CYS A 117 -2.65 1.63 10.32
N GLY A 118 -3.22 1.31 9.15
CA GLY A 118 -4.01 2.24 8.35
C GLY A 118 -5.22 2.78 9.12
N PRO A 119 -6.17 1.93 9.57
CA PRO A 119 -7.31 2.37 10.36
C PRO A 119 -6.96 3.13 11.64
N ALA A 120 -5.91 2.73 12.37
CA ALA A 120 -5.47 3.43 13.57
C ALA A 120 -4.91 4.82 13.27
N THR A 121 -4.07 4.94 12.25
CA THR A 121 -3.53 6.23 11.82
C THR A 121 -4.62 7.14 11.22
N LEU A 122 -5.58 6.57 10.48
CA LEU A 122 -6.75 7.30 9.98
C LEU A 122 -7.64 7.80 11.12
N ALA A 123 -7.87 7.01 12.17
CA ALA A 123 -8.64 7.45 13.34
C ALA A 123 -7.99 8.68 14.01
N LEU A 124 -6.66 8.69 14.15
CA LEU A 124 -5.93 9.88 14.63
C LEU A 124 -6.14 11.08 13.68
N GLY A 125 -6.01 10.87 12.37
CA GLY A 125 -6.23 11.94 11.37
C GLY A 125 -7.65 12.51 11.40
N LEU A 126 -8.67 11.67 11.58
CA LEU A 126 -10.06 12.09 11.66
C LEU A 126 -10.39 12.80 12.98
N ARG A 127 -9.83 12.34 14.10
CA ARG A 127 -10.04 12.96 15.43
C ARG A 127 -9.48 14.38 15.50
N TYR A 128 -8.48 14.73 14.68
CA TYR A 128 -8.03 16.13 14.50
C TYR A 128 -9.19 17.04 14.06
N TRP A 129 -10.07 16.52 13.21
CA TRP A 129 -11.26 17.23 12.70
C TRP A 129 -12.50 17.05 13.58
N GLY A 130 -12.35 16.52 14.80
CA GLY A 130 -13.46 16.33 15.74
C GLY A 130 -14.33 15.09 15.49
N TRP A 131 -13.97 14.24 14.53
CA TRP A 131 -14.63 12.95 14.33
C TRP A 131 -14.54 12.08 15.59
N GLN A 132 -15.61 11.34 15.86
CA GLN A 132 -15.73 10.47 17.03
C GLN A 132 -15.66 9.00 16.58
N GLY A 133 -14.78 8.25 17.22
CA GLY A 133 -14.59 6.82 16.95
C GLY A 133 -13.15 6.40 17.15
N ASP A 134 -12.84 5.20 16.71
CA ASP A 134 -11.53 4.57 16.83
C ASP A 134 -11.19 3.73 15.59
N GLN A 135 -10.03 3.08 15.64
CA GLN A 135 -9.56 2.19 14.58
C GLN A 135 -10.55 1.07 14.22
N PHE A 136 -11.40 0.63 15.16
CA PHE A 136 -12.37 -0.45 14.93
C PHE A 136 -13.60 0.04 14.20
N THR A 137 -14.03 1.27 14.50
CA THR A 137 -15.09 1.95 13.75
C THR A 137 -14.78 1.99 12.25
N ILE A 138 -13.51 2.22 11.91
CA ILE A 138 -13.01 2.23 10.54
C ILE A 138 -12.83 0.80 10.02
N SER A 139 -12.10 -0.05 10.75
CA SER A 139 -11.75 -1.38 10.27
C SER A 139 -12.97 -2.29 10.08
N ASP A 140 -14.04 -2.14 10.85
CA ASP A 140 -15.25 -2.95 10.68
C ASP A 140 -15.92 -2.73 9.31
N LEU A 141 -15.67 -1.59 8.65
CA LEU A 141 -16.18 -1.29 7.30
C LEU A 141 -15.21 -1.68 6.19
N ILE A 142 -13.96 -1.23 6.27
CA ILE A 142 -12.98 -1.44 5.19
C ILE A 142 -12.20 -2.74 5.32
N ARG A 143 -12.27 -3.38 6.49
CA ARG A 143 -11.58 -4.62 6.82
C ARG A 143 -12.47 -5.54 7.67
N PRO A 144 -13.62 -6.00 7.14
CA PRO A 144 -14.59 -6.78 7.91
C PRO A 144 -14.03 -8.12 8.43
N LYS A 145 -12.88 -8.57 7.88
CA LYS A 145 -12.13 -9.70 8.42
C LYS A 145 -10.79 -9.29 9.01
N ARG A 146 -10.62 -9.58 10.30
CA ARG A 146 -9.36 -9.37 11.05
C ARG A 146 -8.16 -10.20 10.54
N SER A 147 -8.32 -11.06 9.54
CA SER A 147 -7.22 -11.79 8.89
C SER A 147 -6.56 -11.00 7.76
N ASP A 148 -7.30 -10.05 7.16
CA ASP A 148 -6.77 -9.19 6.11
C ASP A 148 -5.53 -8.44 6.64
N LYS A 149 -4.50 -8.37 5.80
CA LYS A 149 -3.16 -7.91 6.16
C LYS A 149 -2.83 -6.53 5.61
N ASN A 150 -3.69 -5.95 4.79
CA ASN A 150 -3.43 -4.68 4.15
C ASN A 150 -4.70 -3.84 4.06
N VAL A 151 -4.55 -2.53 4.15
CA VAL A 151 -5.59 -1.58 3.79
C VAL A 151 -4.87 -0.52 2.96
N ASN A 152 -5.22 -0.41 1.70
CA ASN A 152 -4.57 0.54 0.79
C ASN A 152 -5.02 1.97 1.13
N ILE A 153 -4.19 2.94 0.77
CA ILE A 153 -4.44 4.34 1.11
C ILE A 153 -5.70 4.88 0.41
N GLU A 154 -6.05 4.33 -0.76
CA GLU A 154 -7.29 4.64 -1.47
C GLU A 154 -8.53 4.12 -0.72
N GLU A 155 -8.41 3.02 0.02
CA GLU A 155 -9.50 2.51 0.87
C GLU A 155 -9.68 3.39 2.10
N LEU A 156 -8.57 3.91 2.66
CA LEU A 156 -8.62 4.92 3.72
C LEU A 156 -9.33 6.21 3.24
N ALA A 157 -8.95 6.71 2.06
CA ALA A 157 -9.63 7.87 1.47
C ALA A 157 -11.09 7.58 1.11
N GLY A 158 -11.36 6.38 0.61
CA GLY A 158 -12.70 5.87 0.32
C GLY A 158 -13.59 5.88 1.55
N TYR A 159 -13.08 5.42 2.70
CA TYR A 159 -13.78 5.50 3.98
C TYR A 159 -14.20 6.94 4.29
N VAL A 160 -13.27 7.90 4.22
CA VAL A 160 -13.58 9.32 4.51
C VAL A 160 -14.65 9.84 3.56
N ASN A 161 -14.45 9.66 2.26
CA ASN A 161 -15.33 10.22 1.22
C ASN A 161 -16.72 9.56 1.17
N GLN A 162 -16.89 8.36 1.74
CA GLN A 162 -18.15 7.62 1.73
C GLN A 162 -18.86 7.60 3.10
N SER A 163 -18.11 7.76 4.19
CA SER A 163 -18.60 7.55 5.56
C SER A 163 -18.60 8.81 6.41
N THR A 164 -18.14 9.95 5.87
CA THR A 164 -18.19 11.25 6.56
C THR A 164 -18.84 12.31 5.66
N ASP A 165 -19.81 13.05 6.20
CA ASP A 165 -20.53 14.08 5.43
C ASP A 165 -19.78 15.42 5.38
N GLU A 166 -18.91 15.68 6.37
CA GLU A 166 -18.25 16.97 6.56
C GLU A 166 -16.80 17.00 6.07
N LEU A 167 -16.18 15.85 5.83
CA LEU A 167 -14.78 15.72 5.46
C LEU A 167 -14.62 15.10 4.07
N GLN A 168 -13.51 15.45 3.42
CA GLN A 168 -13.02 14.86 2.19
C GLN A 168 -11.58 14.42 2.37
N ALA A 169 -11.17 13.42 1.61
CA ALA A 169 -9.80 12.95 1.53
C ALA A 169 -9.33 12.88 0.09
N GLU A 170 -8.11 13.37 -0.14
CA GLU A 170 -7.44 13.36 -1.44
C GLU A 170 -6.10 12.63 -1.31
N VAL A 171 -5.84 11.69 -2.22
CA VAL A 171 -4.58 10.94 -2.30
C VAL A 171 -3.76 11.46 -3.47
N ARG A 172 -2.47 11.69 -3.25
CA ARG A 172 -1.52 12.08 -4.30
C ARG A 172 -0.24 11.27 -4.18
N MET A 173 0.48 11.17 -5.29
CA MET A 173 1.75 10.46 -5.40
C MET A 173 2.88 11.44 -5.74
N GLY A 174 4.14 11.01 -5.59
CA GLY A 174 5.29 11.84 -5.92
C GLY A 174 5.46 13.04 -4.99
N GLY A 175 4.95 12.94 -3.75
CA GLY A 175 5.11 13.98 -2.74
C GLY A 175 6.57 14.26 -2.40
N ASN A 176 6.82 15.42 -1.81
CA ASN A 176 8.12 15.82 -1.32
C ASN A 176 7.99 16.62 -0.02
N VAL A 177 9.11 16.87 0.65
CA VAL A 177 9.14 17.60 1.94
C VAL A 177 8.40 18.94 1.84
N ALA A 178 8.58 19.71 0.77
CA ALA A 178 7.94 21.02 0.64
C ALA A 178 6.41 20.92 0.49
N ALA A 179 5.91 19.88 -0.18
CA ALA A 179 4.46 19.62 -0.26
C ALA A 179 3.88 19.29 1.12
N LEU A 180 4.56 18.43 1.90
CA LEU A 180 4.16 18.10 3.27
C LEU A 180 4.19 19.32 4.18
N GLU A 181 5.27 20.11 4.14
CA GLU A 181 5.39 21.36 4.89
C GLU A 181 4.28 22.35 4.53
N GLY A 182 3.97 22.50 3.24
CA GLY A 182 2.93 23.42 2.77
C GLY A 182 1.53 23.06 3.28
N LEU A 183 1.17 21.78 3.25
CA LEU A 183 -0.10 21.28 3.78
C LEU A 183 -0.17 21.46 5.31
N ILE A 184 0.88 21.07 6.04
CA ILE A 184 0.94 21.19 7.49
C ILE A 184 0.90 22.66 7.92
N ALA A 185 1.64 23.54 7.25
CA ALA A 185 1.64 24.98 7.52
C ALA A 185 0.26 25.62 7.29
N ALA A 186 -0.53 25.06 6.39
CA ALA A 186 -1.90 25.49 6.13
C ALA A 186 -2.95 24.87 7.08
N GLY A 187 -2.52 24.05 8.04
CA GLY A 187 -3.40 23.46 9.06
C GLY A 187 -3.91 22.06 8.72
N TYR A 188 -3.37 21.39 7.71
CA TYR A 188 -3.80 20.04 7.31
C TYR A 188 -2.74 19.02 7.70
N PRO A 189 -2.98 18.16 8.70
CA PRO A 189 -2.10 17.04 8.97
C PRO A 189 -2.15 16.04 7.81
N VAL A 190 -1.06 15.34 7.56
CA VAL A 190 -0.88 14.52 6.36
C VAL A 190 -0.58 13.08 6.76
N ILE A 191 -1.34 12.13 6.22
CA ILE A 191 -1.03 10.70 6.36
C ILE A 191 -0.10 10.30 5.22
N ILE A 192 0.98 9.59 5.53
CA ILE A 192 1.86 8.98 4.53
C ILE A 192 1.96 7.48 4.77
N GLU A 193 2.24 6.72 3.72
CA GLU A 193 2.63 5.30 3.81
C GLU A 193 4.13 5.17 3.65
N GLU A 194 4.82 4.53 4.58
CA GLU A 194 6.27 4.39 4.59
C GLU A 194 6.72 2.95 4.82
N ALA A 195 7.93 2.63 4.36
CA ALA A 195 8.60 1.40 4.74
C ALA A 195 9.01 1.45 6.21
N PHE A 196 8.70 0.38 6.94
CA PHE A 196 9.19 0.19 8.29
C PHE A 196 9.71 -1.24 8.51
N THR A 197 10.44 -1.42 9.60
CA THR A 197 10.97 -2.73 10.01
C THR A 197 10.14 -3.27 11.17
N VAL A 198 9.52 -4.44 11.01
CA VAL A 198 8.84 -5.12 12.11
C VAL A 198 9.86 -5.77 13.05
N GLU A 199 9.58 -5.76 14.36
CA GLU A 199 10.48 -6.35 15.36
C GLU A 199 10.52 -7.89 15.32
N LYS A 200 9.43 -8.51 14.83
CA LYS A 200 9.24 -9.96 14.86
C LYS A 200 9.04 -10.49 13.47
N SER A 201 9.90 -11.45 13.14
CA SER A 201 9.77 -12.27 11.94
C SER A 201 8.47 -13.07 11.95
N ALA A 202 7.74 -13.01 10.84
CA ALA A 202 6.55 -13.83 10.62
C ALA A 202 6.87 -15.25 10.11
N TRP A 203 8.08 -15.48 9.58
CA TRP A 203 8.56 -16.77 9.09
C TRP A 203 10.09 -16.85 8.97
N PRO A 204 10.72 -18.04 8.91
CA PRO A 204 12.17 -18.14 8.73
C PRO A 204 12.67 -17.46 7.44
N GLY A 205 13.63 -16.55 7.57
CA GLY A 205 14.16 -15.79 6.42
C GLY A 205 13.30 -14.59 6.00
N ASP A 206 12.36 -14.18 6.85
CA ASP A 206 11.63 -12.92 6.71
C ASP A 206 12.58 -11.71 6.72
N ASP A 207 12.45 -10.84 5.71
CA ASP A 207 13.25 -9.61 5.55
C ASP A 207 12.82 -8.46 6.47
N LEU A 208 11.78 -8.68 7.29
CA LEU A 208 11.20 -7.74 8.27
C LEU A 208 10.66 -6.43 7.66
N TRP A 209 10.73 -6.27 6.34
CA TRP A 209 10.21 -5.10 5.65
C TRP A 209 8.69 -5.16 5.60
N ALA A 210 8.03 -4.06 5.91
CA ALA A 210 6.58 -3.91 5.84
C ALA A 210 6.20 -2.45 5.53
N GLY A 211 4.94 -2.24 5.14
CA GLY A 211 4.33 -0.91 5.01
C GLY A 211 3.66 -0.47 6.32
N HIS A 212 3.77 0.82 6.63
CA HIS A 212 3.18 1.43 7.81
C HIS A 212 2.68 2.84 7.51
N TYR A 213 1.63 3.25 8.21
CA TYR A 213 1.06 4.58 8.07
C TYR A 213 1.41 5.44 9.29
N ILE A 214 1.87 6.67 9.04
CA ILE A 214 2.06 7.68 10.08
C ILE A 214 1.30 8.96 9.74
N LEU A 215 0.92 9.72 10.77
CA LEU A 215 0.26 11.01 10.63
C LEU A 215 1.25 12.12 10.97
N LEU A 216 1.65 12.91 9.97
CA LEU A 216 2.50 14.07 10.15
C LEU A 216 1.66 15.25 10.66
N THR A 217 2.02 15.78 11.82
CA THR A 217 1.29 16.88 12.50
C THR A 217 2.16 18.11 12.73
N GLY A 218 3.42 18.09 12.31
CA GLY A 218 4.31 19.23 12.47
C GLY A 218 5.62 19.06 11.73
N TYR A 219 6.38 20.14 11.65
CA TYR A 219 7.71 20.15 11.08
C TYR A 219 8.57 21.25 11.71
N ASP A 220 9.90 21.09 11.65
CA ASP A 220 10.89 22.09 12.01
C ASP A 220 11.99 22.14 10.93
N ARG A 221 12.08 23.26 10.22
CA ARG A 221 13.01 23.47 9.11
C ARG A 221 14.43 23.73 9.57
N GLN A 222 14.63 24.19 10.80
CA GLN A 222 15.97 24.41 11.33
C GLN A 222 16.61 23.08 11.73
N SER A 223 15.84 22.21 12.38
CA SER A 223 16.29 20.87 12.79
C SER A 223 16.06 19.80 11.73
N GLN A 224 15.31 20.09 10.65
CA GLN A 224 14.94 19.14 9.58
C GLN A 224 14.21 17.92 10.13
N LEU A 225 13.23 18.17 11.01
CA LEU A 225 12.45 17.13 11.70
C LEU A 225 10.96 17.30 11.39
N PHE A 226 10.27 16.20 11.10
CA PHE A 226 8.82 16.12 11.20
C PHE A 226 8.41 15.71 12.61
N THR A 227 7.26 16.19 13.06
CA THR A 227 6.53 15.64 14.21
C THR A 227 5.44 14.72 13.68
N ALA A 228 5.44 13.45 14.13
CA ALA A 228 4.55 12.41 13.65
C ALA A 228 3.82 11.68 14.78
N GLN A 229 2.56 11.36 14.57
CA GLN A 229 1.79 10.41 15.38
C GLN A 229 1.89 9.03 14.74
N ASP A 230 2.30 8.05 15.54
CA ASP A 230 2.59 6.71 15.06
C ASP A 230 1.82 5.69 15.92
N SER A 231 0.91 4.96 15.28
CA SER A 231 0.07 3.96 15.96
C SER A 231 0.84 2.71 16.39
N TYR A 232 2.11 2.54 15.98
CA TYR A 232 2.99 1.46 16.44
C TYR A 232 3.96 1.94 17.53
N HIS A 233 4.60 3.10 17.32
CA HIS A 233 5.67 3.58 18.21
C HIS A 233 5.21 4.63 19.24
N GLY A 234 4.04 5.25 19.07
CA GLY A 234 3.47 6.25 19.97
C GLY A 234 3.45 7.68 19.39
N PRO A 235 2.99 8.65 20.19
CA PRO A 235 2.75 10.02 19.73
C PRO A 235 4.02 10.88 19.63
N ASP A 236 3.89 12.00 18.92
CA ASP A 236 4.86 13.12 18.87
C ASP A 236 6.31 12.74 18.53
N ARG A 237 6.48 11.70 17.71
CA ARG A 237 7.80 11.26 17.24
C ARG A 237 8.47 12.33 16.42
N GLN A 238 9.76 12.53 16.68
CA GLN A 238 10.61 13.41 15.87
C GLN A 238 11.34 12.56 14.83
N LEU A 239 11.05 12.79 13.56
CA LEU A 239 11.57 12.02 12.42
C LEU A 239 12.39 12.92 11.51
N ALA A 240 13.61 12.53 11.15
CA ALA A 240 14.41 13.32 10.22
C ALA A 240 13.77 13.33 8.83
N TYR A 241 13.82 14.48 8.15
CA TYR A 241 13.31 14.62 6.78
C TYR A 241 13.91 13.58 5.83
N SER A 242 15.21 13.28 5.98
CA SER A 242 15.92 12.27 5.18
C SER A 242 15.39 10.86 5.41
N ASP A 243 15.07 10.53 6.66
CA ASP A 243 14.63 9.19 7.04
C ASP A 243 13.21 8.95 6.52
N VAL A 244 12.33 9.95 6.70
CA VAL A 244 10.99 9.95 6.10
C VAL A 244 11.08 9.85 4.59
N ALA A 245 11.87 10.69 3.91
CA ALA A 245 11.98 10.67 2.45
C ALA A 245 12.48 9.31 1.91
N THR A 246 13.39 8.65 2.64
CA THR A 246 13.92 7.32 2.28
C THR A 246 12.87 6.23 2.47
N ALA A 247 12.21 6.20 3.63
CA ALA A 247 11.19 5.20 3.93
C ALA A 247 9.94 5.36 3.03
N TRP A 248 9.54 6.60 2.79
CA TRP A 248 8.40 6.99 1.98
C TRP A 248 8.58 6.67 0.49
N GLN A 249 9.83 6.63 0.00
CA GLN A 249 10.12 6.25 -1.39
C GLN A 249 9.60 4.86 -1.72
N ALA A 250 9.56 3.93 -0.77
CA ALA A 250 9.09 2.57 -1.04
C ALA A 250 7.61 2.50 -1.46
N PHE A 251 6.84 3.56 -1.22
CA PHE A 251 5.41 3.68 -1.51
C PHE A 251 5.12 4.89 -2.41
N ASN A 252 5.99 5.14 -3.39
CA ASN A 252 5.82 6.19 -4.40
C ASN A 252 5.58 7.61 -3.84
N HIS A 253 6.12 7.89 -2.66
CA HIS A 253 5.87 9.14 -1.94
C HIS A 253 4.37 9.47 -1.87
N VAL A 254 3.54 8.47 -1.58
CA VAL A 254 2.08 8.61 -1.51
C VAL A 254 1.65 9.30 -0.22
N TYR A 255 0.73 10.24 -0.32
CA TYR A 255 0.17 10.95 0.83
C TYR A 255 -1.32 11.16 0.70
N LEU A 256 -1.99 11.22 1.83
CA LEU A 256 -3.41 11.47 1.98
C LEU A 256 -3.60 12.70 2.86
N VAL A 257 -4.36 13.67 2.34
CA VAL A 257 -4.79 14.85 3.09
C VAL A 257 -6.28 14.76 3.36
N ILE A 258 -6.67 14.97 4.62
CA ILE A 258 -8.07 15.04 5.07
C ILE A 258 -8.39 16.50 5.38
N PHE A 259 -9.52 16.98 4.89
CA PHE A 259 -9.93 18.38 5.05
C PHE A 259 -11.45 18.52 5.09
N PRO A 260 -12.00 19.58 5.72
CA PRO A 260 -13.41 19.90 5.63
C PRO A 260 -13.84 20.13 4.18
N THR A 261 -15.03 19.66 3.80
CA THR A 261 -15.52 19.79 2.41
C THR A 261 -15.47 21.23 1.87
N GLY A 262 -15.67 22.23 2.73
CA GLY A 262 -15.58 23.65 2.36
C GLY A 262 -14.16 24.15 2.03
N ASP A 263 -13.12 23.40 2.39
CA ASP A 263 -11.71 23.75 2.18
C ASP A 263 -11.14 23.21 0.86
N GLN A 264 -11.94 22.53 0.03
CA GLN A 264 -11.49 22.03 -1.27
C GLN A 264 -10.77 23.08 -2.14
N PRO A 265 -11.23 24.35 -2.26
CA PRO A 265 -10.51 25.37 -3.03
C PRO A 265 -9.13 25.72 -2.45
N LYS A 266 -8.95 25.58 -1.13
CA LYS A 266 -7.65 25.80 -0.48
C LYS A 266 -6.69 24.65 -0.78
N ILE A 267 -7.18 23.41 -0.72
CA ILE A 267 -6.36 22.23 -1.09
C ILE A 267 -5.99 22.27 -2.57
N GLN A 268 -6.93 22.65 -3.45
CA GLN A 268 -6.65 22.93 -4.86
C GLN A 268 -5.51 23.92 -5.05
N GLN A 269 -5.55 25.03 -4.31
CA GLN A 269 -4.49 26.04 -4.37
C GLN A 269 -3.15 25.51 -3.84
N LEU A 270 -3.15 24.73 -2.75
CA LEU A 270 -1.93 24.18 -2.14
C LEU A 270 -1.28 23.12 -3.01
N LEU A 271 -2.06 22.25 -3.64
CA LEU A 271 -1.57 21.22 -4.56
C LEU A 271 -1.21 21.80 -5.93
N GLY A 272 -1.85 22.90 -6.35
CA GLY A 272 -1.54 23.56 -7.61
C GLY A 272 -1.71 22.62 -8.80
N THR A 273 -0.63 22.38 -9.57
CA THR A 273 -0.63 21.44 -10.69
C THR A 273 -0.78 19.98 -10.28
N ASP A 274 -0.54 19.65 -9.01
CA ASP A 274 -0.82 18.32 -8.48
C ASP A 274 -2.29 18.13 -8.08
N TRP A 275 -3.15 19.16 -8.18
CA TRP A 275 -4.57 18.98 -7.86
C TRP A 275 -5.26 18.02 -8.82
N PRO A 276 -5.23 18.18 -10.16
CA PRO A 276 -5.76 17.15 -11.04
C PRO A 276 -4.91 15.88 -10.93
N LEU A 277 -5.55 14.76 -10.58
CA LEU A 277 -4.83 13.49 -10.37
C LEU A 277 -4.02 13.07 -11.61
N ALA A 278 -4.56 13.27 -12.81
CA ALA A 278 -3.84 12.98 -14.06
C ALA A 278 -2.53 13.79 -14.17
N ASP A 279 -2.56 15.08 -13.84
CA ASP A 279 -1.38 15.95 -13.89
C ASP A 279 -0.37 15.56 -12.80
N ASN A 280 -0.82 15.19 -11.60
CA ASN A 280 0.04 14.66 -10.53
C ASN A 280 0.74 13.37 -10.97
N LEU A 281 0.01 12.42 -11.56
CA LEU A 281 0.58 11.16 -12.06
C LEU A 281 1.57 11.38 -13.20
N MET A 282 1.25 12.27 -14.15
CA MET A 282 2.16 12.62 -15.25
C MET A 282 3.46 13.26 -14.76
N GLN A 283 3.37 14.22 -13.83
CA GLN A 283 4.54 14.86 -13.23
C GLN A 283 5.38 13.86 -12.43
N THR A 284 4.73 13.00 -11.65
CA THR A 284 5.37 11.94 -10.86
C THR A 284 6.12 10.98 -11.77
N ALA A 285 5.47 10.47 -12.83
CA ALA A 285 6.11 9.59 -13.81
C ALA A 285 7.30 10.27 -14.50
N ALA A 286 7.18 11.54 -14.90
CA ALA A 286 8.27 12.29 -15.52
C ALA A 286 9.46 12.48 -14.57
N ALA A 287 9.21 12.77 -13.28
CA ALA A 287 10.25 12.89 -12.27
C ALA A 287 10.97 11.55 -12.04
N LEU A 288 10.21 10.45 -11.92
CA LEU A 288 10.75 9.10 -11.75
C LEU A 288 11.54 8.63 -12.97
N GLN A 289 11.09 8.96 -14.19
CA GLN A 289 11.85 8.68 -15.41
C GLN A 289 13.22 9.35 -15.39
N ARG A 290 13.33 10.60 -14.91
CA ARG A 290 14.63 11.26 -14.74
C ARG A 290 15.45 10.59 -13.63
N LEU A 291 14.81 10.24 -12.52
CA LEU A 291 15.48 9.60 -11.38
C LEU A 291 16.12 8.27 -11.77
N VAL A 292 15.43 7.42 -12.54
CA VAL A 292 15.97 6.11 -12.93
C VAL A 292 17.11 6.20 -13.95
N ILE A 293 17.28 7.33 -14.65
CA ILE A 293 18.47 7.61 -15.47
C ILE A 293 19.70 7.80 -14.58
N SER A 294 19.56 8.62 -13.54
CA SER A 294 20.65 8.93 -12.60
C SER A 294 20.90 7.82 -11.59
N GLU A 295 19.86 7.08 -11.20
CA GLU A 295 19.90 6.04 -10.17
C GLU A 295 19.43 4.68 -10.74
N GLN A 296 20.17 4.16 -11.72
CA GLN A 296 19.79 2.94 -12.44
C GLN A 296 19.64 1.68 -11.57
N THR A 297 20.19 1.69 -10.36
CA THR A 297 20.12 0.59 -9.38
C THR A 297 19.09 0.80 -8.28
N ASN A 298 18.31 1.89 -8.31
CA ASN A 298 17.26 2.15 -7.32
C ASN A 298 15.99 1.35 -7.66
N ALA A 299 15.82 0.19 -7.01
CA ALA A 299 14.69 -0.70 -7.25
C ALA A 299 13.34 -0.04 -6.97
N PHE A 300 13.23 0.78 -5.91
CA PHE A 300 11.99 1.48 -5.58
C PHE A 300 11.65 2.55 -6.61
N ALA A 301 12.62 3.32 -7.11
CA ALA A 301 12.38 4.30 -8.17
C ALA A 301 11.83 3.64 -9.44
N TRP A 302 12.39 2.49 -9.84
CA TRP A 302 11.86 1.69 -10.96
C TRP A 302 10.46 1.16 -10.68
N PHE A 303 10.20 0.68 -9.46
CA PHE A 303 8.87 0.18 -9.09
C PHE A 303 7.83 1.30 -9.12
N ASN A 304 8.14 2.44 -8.50
CA ASN A 304 7.30 3.63 -8.47
C ASN A 304 6.99 4.17 -9.88
N LEU A 305 7.99 4.11 -10.78
CA LEU A 305 7.77 4.47 -12.18
C LEU A 305 6.73 3.53 -12.80
N GLY A 306 6.87 2.22 -12.57
CA GLY A 306 5.87 1.23 -12.98
C GLY A 306 4.48 1.52 -12.42
N SER A 307 4.37 1.85 -11.13
CA SER A 307 3.10 2.19 -10.47
C SER A 307 2.44 3.42 -11.10
N SER A 308 3.22 4.48 -11.32
CA SER A 308 2.71 5.72 -11.94
C SER A 308 2.29 5.50 -13.39
N LEU A 309 3.06 4.72 -14.15
CA LEU A 309 2.71 4.33 -15.53
C LEU A 309 1.46 3.44 -15.59
N THR A 310 1.28 2.55 -14.61
CA THR A 310 0.07 1.72 -14.51
C THR A 310 -1.17 2.58 -14.28
N ALA A 311 -1.07 3.59 -13.41
CA ALA A 311 -2.16 4.53 -13.15
C ALA A 311 -2.47 5.45 -14.35
N LEU A 312 -1.48 5.67 -15.23
CA LEU A 312 -1.64 6.35 -16.52
C LEU A 312 -2.07 5.40 -17.66
N GLU A 313 -2.34 4.13 -17.36
CA GLU A 313 -2.70 3.07 -18.32
C GLU A 313 -1.61 2.76 -19.37
N GLU A 314 -0.37 3.17 -19.12
CA GLU A 314 0.82 2.92 -19.94
C GLU A 314 1.43 1.56 -19.62
N TYR A 315 0.61 0.50 -19.71
CA TYR A 315 0.90 -0.82 -19.14
C TYR A 315 2.16 -1.49 -19.70
N ALA A 316 2.43 -1.33 -21.01
CA ALA A 316 3.63 -1.93 -21.62
C ALA A 316 4.94 -1.33 -21.07
N SER A 317 4.95 -0.03 -20.80
CA SER A 317 6.09 0.66 -20.17
C SER A 317 6.15 0.34 -18.68
N ALA A 318 5.00 0.22 -18.02
CA ALA A 318 4.91 -0.17 -16.61
C ALA A 318 5.52 -1.55 -16.36
N VAL A 319 5.18 -2.56 -17.18
CA VAL A 319 5.78 -3.91 -17.11
C VAL A 319 7.30 -3.85 -17.16
N GLN A 320 7.88 -3.07 -18.08
CA GLN A 320 9.34 -2.95 -18.19
C GLN A 320 9.97 -2.32 -16.94
N ALA A 321 9.33 -1.30 -16.37
CA ALA A 321 9.81 -0.66 -15.15
C ALA A 321 9.75 -1.63 -13.95
N PHE A 322 8.65 -2.38 -13.82
CA PHE A 322 8.53 -3.42 -12.80
C PHE A 322 9.52 -4.56 -12.99
N ASP A 323 9.77 -5.02 -14.22
CA ASP A 323 10.77 -6.05 -14.52
C ASP A 323 12.15 -5.61 -14.05
N LYS A 324 12.51 -4.35 -14.33
CA LYS A 324 13.78 -3.78 -13.88
C LYS A 324 13.85 -3.69 -12.35
N ALA A 325 12.78 -3.25 -11.69
CA ALA A 325 12.70 -3.21 -10.23
C ALA A 325 12.87 -4.59 -9.60
N ARG A 326 12.14 -5.60 -10.10
CA ARG A 326 12.24 -6.99 -9.64
C ARG A 326 13.64 -7.56 -9.84
N ALA A 327 14.29 -7.26 -10.97
CA ALA A 327 15.66 -7.71 -11.26
C ALA A 327 16.71 -7.08 -10.34
N LEU A 328 16.46 -5.87 -9.82
CA LEU A 328 17.31 -5.21 -8.83
C LEU A 328 17.08 -5.74 -7.40
N GLY A 329 15.95 -6.39 -7.17
CA GLY A 329 15.54 -6.95 -5.88
C GLY A 329 14.54 -6.06 -5.17
N LEU A 330 13.47 -6.66 -4.66
CA LEU A 330 12.41 -5.99 -3.92
C LEU A 330 12.10 -6.78 -2.64
N PRO A 331 11.54 -6.11 -1.61
CA PRO A 331 11.09 -6.79 -0.39
C PRO A 331 10.09 -7.91 -0.66
N ALA A 332 10.12 -8.95 0.16
CA ALA A 332 9.26 -10.12 0.02
C ALA A 332 7.77 -9.78 0.12
N ARG A 333 7.41 -8.74 0.87
CA ARG A 333 6.02 -8.26 1.02
C ARG A 333 5.62 -7.20 0.00
N MET A 334 6.41 -6.91 -1.03
CA MET A 334 6.08 -5.82 -1.96
C MET A 334 4.65 -5.95 -2.53
N LEU A 335 4.29 -7.16 -3.00
CA LEU A 335 2.95 -7.45 -3.54
C LEU A 335 1.86 -7.68 -2.47
N ARG A 336 2.17 -7.51 -1.18
CA ARG A 336 1.14 -7.43 -0.13
C ARG A 336 0.46 -6.07 -0.14
N TYR A 337 1.20 -5.03 -0.51
CA TYR A 337 0.76 -3.63 -0.45
C TYR A 337 0.56 -3.03 -1.85
N GLN A 338 1.36 -3.44 -2.83
CA GLN A 338 1.40 -2.78 -4.13
C GLN A 338 1.15 -3.76 -5.27
N PHE A 339 -0.02 -3.65 -5.90
CA PHE A 339 -0.53 -4.60 -6.91
C PHE A 339 -0.30 -4.17 -8.36
N GLY A 340 0.34 -3.01 -8.59
CA GLY A 340 0.62 -2.47 -9.93
C GLY A 340 1.21 -3.47 -10.93
N PRO A 341 2.19 -4.33 -10.56
CA PRO A 341 2.72 -5.35 -11.46
C PRO A 341 1.67 -6.33 -11.98
N LEU A 342 0.68 -6.71 -11.15
CA LEU A 342 -0.40 -7.63 -11.54
C LEU A 342 -1.35 -6.95 -12.53
N VAL A 343 -1.72 -5.69 -12.27
CA VAL A 343 -2.54 -4.87 -13.17
C VAL A 343 -1.87 -4.76 -14.55
N ALA A 344 -0.60 -4.33 -14.57
CA ALA A 344 0.13 -4.15 -15.82
C ALA A 344 0.29 -5.46 -16.61
N ALA A 345 0.57 -6.58 -15.93
CA ALA A 345 0.65 -7.89 -16.55
C ALA A 345 -0.69 -8.35 -17.14
N TYR A 346 -1.81 -8.08 -16.46
CA TYR A 346 -3.15 -8.39 -16.96
C TYR A 346 -3.48 -7.62 -18.23
N HIS A 347 -3.33 -6.29 -18.20
CA HIS A 347 -3.68 -5.42 -19.34
C HIS A 347 -2.78 -5.61 -20.56
N THR A 348 -1.54 -6.09 -20.36
CA THR A 348 -0.64 -6.47 -21.47
C THR A 348 -0.88 -7.90 -21.98
N GLY A 349 -1.78 -8.66 -21.37
CA GLY A 349 -2.02 -10.07 -21.71
C GLY A 349 -0.84 -10.99 -21.36
N ASN A 350 0.08 -10.57 -20.49
CA ASN A 350 1.22 -11.37 -20.05
C ASN A 350 0.79 -12.41 -19.01
N GLN A 351 0.01 -13.39 -19.47
CA GLN A 351 -0.61 -14.43 -18.64
C GLN A 351 0.42 -15.18 -17.76
N LYS A 352 1.60 -15.47 -18.29
CA LYS A 352 2.65 -16.20 -17.56
C LYS A 352 3.15 -15.41 -16.36
N ASP A 353 3.48 -14.13 -16.56
CA ASP A 353 3.98 -13.28 -15.49
C ASP A 353 2.90 -12.97 -14.46
N LEU A 354 1.66 -12.67 -14.91
CA LEU A 354 0.52 -12.49 -14.01
C LEU A 354 0.32 -13.72 -13.12
N ASN A 355 0.36 -14.92 -13.69
CA ASN A 355 0.22 -16.16 -12.92
C ASN A 355 1.34 -16.34 -11.89
N GLN A 356 2.60 -16.06 -12.27
CA GLN A 356 3.76 -16.17 -11.37
C GLN A 356 3.71 -15.15 -10.23
N LEU A 357 3.35 -13.91 -10.53
CA LEU A 357 3.19 -12.83 -9.54
C LEU A 357 2.05 -13.15 -8.56
N ALA A 358 0.91 -13.62 -9.06
CA ALA A 358 -0.22 -14.01 -8.21
C ALA A 358 0.11 -15.23 -7.33
N ASP A 359 0.83 -16.23 -7.86
CA ASP A 359 1.31 -17.38 -7.09
C ASP A 359 2.28 -16.95 -5.99
N TYR A 360 3.17 -16.01 -6.28
CA TYR A 360 4.07 -15.43 -5.28
C TYR A 360 3.30 -14.66 -4.20
N ALA A 361 2.36 -13.80 -4.59
CA ALA A 361 1.54 -13.04 -3.66
C ALA A 361 0.77 -13.97 -2.71
N LEU A 362 0.17 -15.04 -3.22
CA LEU A 362 -0.50 -16.07 -2.40
C LEU A 362 0.49 -16.91 -1.56
N GLN A 363 1.72 -17.12 -2.03
CA GLN A 363 2.77 -17.73 -1.22
C GLN A 363 3.18 -16.84 -0.04
N ILE A 364 3.08 -15.51 -0.15
CA ILE A 364 3.36 -14.60 0.97
C ILE A 364 2.12 -14.41 1.85
N THR A 365 0.98 -14.10 1.24
CA THR A 365 -0.31 -13.80 1.88
C THR A 365 -1.42 -14.67 1.26
N PRO A 366 -1.60 -15.92 1.72
CA PRO A 366 -2.51 -16.89 1.08
C PRO A 366 -4.00 -16.54 1.21
N ASP A 367 -4.33 -15.61 2.10
CA ASP A 367 -5.66 -15.13 2.44
C ASP A 367 -5.94 -13.71 1.94
N SER A 368 -5.06 -13.11 1.12
CA SER A 368 -5.32 -11.80 0.49
C SER A 368 -6.36 -11.95 -0.60
N GLU A 369 -7.45 -11.19 -0.48
CA GLU A 369 -8.51 -11.10 -1.47
C GLU A 369 -7.99 -10.57 -2.81
N GLU A 370 -7.04 -9.64 -2.82
CA GLU A 370 -6.47 -9.07 -4.03
C GLU A 370 -5.60 -10.11 -4.72
N ALA A 371 -4.77 -10.86 -3.99
CA ALA A 371 -3.97 -11.94 -4.55
C ALA A 371 -4.84 -13.07 -5.13
N LEU A 372 -5.96 -13.39 -4.46
CA LEU A 372 -6.97 -14.34 -4.95
C LEU A 372 -7.67 -13.82 -6.21
N LEU A 373 -8.06 -12.54 -6.24
CA LEU A 373 -8.65 -11.88 -7.40
C LEU A 373 -7.70 -11.92 -8.59
N TRP A 374 -6.46 -11.49 -8.43
CA TRP A 374 -5.48 -11.48 -9.52
C TRP A 374 -5.12 -12.88 -10.01
N LYS A 375 -5.12 -13.89 -9.13
CA LYS A 375 -5.01 -15.28 -9.55
C LYS A 375 -6.22 -15.71 -10.38
N GLY A 376 -7.43 -15.26 -10.01
CA GLY A 376 -8.65 -15.49 -10.80
C GLY A 376 -8.53 -14.89 -12.19
N TRP A 377 -8.07 -13.64 -12.30
CA TRP A 377 -7.81 -12.98 -13.58
C TRP A 377 -6.73 -13.70 -14.41
N ALA A 378 -5.74 -14.31 -13.77
CA ALA A 378 -4.75 -15.14 -14.46
C ALA A 378 -5.38 -16.38 -15.14
N TYR A 379 -6.32 -17.04 -14.46
CA TYR A 379 -7.08 -18.15 -15.05
C TYR A 379 -8.06 -17.67 -16.13
N GLU A 380 -8.65 -16.50 -15.95
CA GLU A 380 -9.52 -15.90 -16.97
C GLU A 380 -8.76 -15.62 -18.27
N LEU A 381 -7.57 -15.00 -18.19
CA LEU A 381 -6.70 -14.81 -19.35
C LEU A 381 -6.26 -16.15 -19.98
N ALA A 382 -6.21 -17.22 -19.19
CA ALA A 382 -5.91 -18.57 -19.66
C ALA A 382 -7.11 -19.26 -20.35
N GLY A 383 -8.31 -18.67 -20.30
CA GLY A 383 -9.56 -19.27 -20.77
C GLY A 383 -10.16 -20.31 -19.82
N ASP A 384 -9.69 -20.39 -18.57
CA ASP A 384 -10.25 -21.28 -17.54
C ASP A 384 -11.21 -20.50 -16.63
N HIS A 385 -12.40 -20.22 -17.18
CA HIS A 385 -13.45 -19.44 -16.52
C HIS A 385 -13.93 -20.07 -15.20
N LEU A 386 -13.95 -21.41 -15.11
CA LEU A 386 -14.40 -22.11 -13.90
C LEU A 386 -13.42 -21.91 -12.74
N SER A 387 -12.12 -22.02 -13.01
CA SER A 387 -11.09 -21.73 -11.99
C SER A 387 -11.08 -20.25 -11.61
N ALA A 388 -11.29 -19.35 -12.56
CA ALA A 388 -11.42 -17.91 -12.30
C ALA A 388 -12.58 -17.61 -11.34
N ILE A 389 -13.79 -18.10 -11.66
CA ILE A 389 -14.98 -17.97 -10.81
C ILE A 389 -14.74 -18.55 -9.41
N SER A 390 -14.08 -19.71 -9.29
CA SER A 390 -13.76 -20.28 -7.98
C SER A 390 -12.86 -19.37 -7.15
N LEU A 391 -11.90 -18.69 -7.76
CA LEU A 391 -10.99 -17.78 -7.07
C LEU A 391 -11.63 -16.44 -6.71
N PHE A 392 -12.49 -15.89 -7.57
CA PHE A 392 -13.27 -14.70 -7.23
C PHE A 392 -14.21 -14.97 -6.04
N ASN A 393 -14.83 -16.15 -6.00
CA ASN A 393 -15.61 -16.56 -4.83
C ASN A 393 -14.75 -16.69 -3.57
N LYS A 394 -13.52 -17.22 -3.68
CA LYS A 394 -12.59 -17.25 -2.54
C LYS A 394 -12.15 -15.86 -2.09
N ALA A 395 -11.98 -14.91 -3.01
CA ALA A 395 -11.72 -13.52 -2.67
C ALA A 395 -12.89 -12.92 -1.88
N LEU A 396 -14.14 -13.22 -2.25
CA LEU A 396 -15.34 -12.83 -1.48
C LEU A 396 -15.49 -13.61 -0.17
N GLU A 397 -15.04 -14.86 -0.12
CA GLU A 397 -14.92 -15.56 1.14
C GLU A 397 -13.93 -14.84 2.04
N ALA A 398 -12.79 -14.35 1.55
CA ALA A 398 -11.81 -13.58 2.31
C ALA A 398 -12.36 -12.19 2.73
N ASN A 399 -13.01 -11.48 1.82
CA ASN A 399 -13.64 -10.19 2.08
C ASN A 399 -15.01 -10.10 1.37
N PRO A 400 -16.12 -10.32 2.09
CA PRO A 400 -17.47 -10.32 1.47
C PRO A 400 -17.85 -8.99 0.82
N GLY A 401 -17.25 -7.88 1.25
CA GLY A 401 -17.48 -6.54 0.72
C GLY A 401 -16.61 -6.20 -0.50
N TYR A 402 -15.74 -7.11 -0.96
CA TYR A 402 -14.74 -6.79 -1.98
C TYR A 402 -15.36 -6.59 -3.36
N GLN A 403 -15.62 -5.32 -3.70
CA GLN A 403 -16.37 -4.93 -4.89
C GLN A 403 -15.74 -5.43 -6.19
N GLU A 404 -14.41 -5.46 -6.27
CA GLU A 404 -13.69 -5.90 -7.47
C GLU A 404 -13.92 -7.39 -7.78
N ALA A 405 -14.00 -8.24 -6.75
CA ALA A 405 -14.36 -9.65 -6.94
C ALA A 405 -15.84 -9.82 -7.33
N GLN A 406 -16.74 -8.99 -6.82
CA GLN A 406 -18.15 -8.98 -7.25
C GLN A 406 -18.27 -8.60 -8.73
N LYS A 407 -17.58 -7.53 -9.15
CA LYS A 407 -17.53 -7.10 -10.56
C LYS A 407 -16.94 -8.20 -11.45
N ALA A 408 -15.83 -8.82 -11.04
CA ALA A 408 -15.20 -9.91 -11.78
C ALA A 408 -16.17 -11.06 -12.06
N LEU A 409 -16.92 -11.51 -11.05
CA LEU A 409 -17.95 -12.56 -11.20
C LEU A 409 -19.08 -12.18 -12.18
N THR A 410 -19.46 -10.89 -12.23
CA THR A 410 -20.48 -10.45 -13.19
C THR A 410 -19.96 -10.35 -14.62
N SER A 411 -18.66 -10.11 -14.80
CA SER A 411 -18.02 -9.99 -16.11
C SER A 411 -17.67 -11.34 -16.75
N VAL A 412 -17.32 -12.35 -15.96
CA VAL A 412 -16.93 -13.67 -16.46
C VAL A 412 -18.17 -14.55 -16.60
N ARG A 413 -18.43 -15.02 -17.83
CA ARG A 413 -19.53 -15.94 -18.12
C ARG A 413 -19.01 -17.39 -18.09
N PRO A 414 -19.70 -18.31 -17.42
CA PRO A 414 -19.28 -19.71 -17.30
C PRO A 414 -19.35 -20.49 -18.62
#